data_AF-A0A9X8VMB4-F1
#
_entry.id   AF-A0A9X8VMB4-F1
#
_cell.length_a   1.000
_cell.length_b   1.000
_cell.length_c   1.000
_cell.angle_alpha   90.00
_cell.angle_beta   90.00
_cell.angle_gamma   90.00
#
_symmetry.space_group_name_H-M   'P 1'
#
loop_
_entity.id
_entity.type
_entity.pdbx_description
1 polymer ?
#
loop_
_entity_poly.entity_id
_entity_poly.type
_entity_poly.pdbx_seq_one_letter_code
_entity_poly.pdbx_strand_id
1 'polypeptide(L)'
;LAILDKNLMQIPADTLQSLRDEWIVDRSNLIDAVNDNRMPPQTTWLLALLAAATVLLLALTLRRFMLQRREKREREELEQARRRAEAENRMKSKFLATVSHELRTPMHAILGLLELELKRQPAPEGLPVIYSSASSLLNLLNDLQDHARLETGSLTLAPKPVALRPWVARIDALYRPLIGDRPLTLSVVADPALP
;
A
#
# COMPACT_ATOMS: atom_id res chain seq x y z
N LEU A 1 60.38 -66.69 7.97
CA LEU A 1 61.18 -65.75 8.79
C LEU A 1 62.66 -66.13 8.93
N ALA A 2 63.09 -67.38 8.73
CA ALA A 2 64.51 -67.77 8.84
C ALA A 2 65.40 -67.47 7.61
N ILE A 3 64.83 -67.12 6.46
CA ILE A 3 65.59 -66.90 5.21
C ILE A 3 66.03 -65.42 5.06
N LEU A 4 65.32 -64.49 5.70
CA LEU A 4 65.61 -63.05 5.61
C LEU A 4 66.79 -62.63 6.49
N ASP A 5 66.96 -63.29 7.65
CA ASP A 5 68.01 -62.99 8.63
C ASP A 5 69.41 -63.37 8.13
N LYS A 6 69.51 -64.47 7.37
CA LYS A 6 70.80 -64.97 6.84
C LYS A 6 71.39 -64.09 5.74
N ASN A 7 70.54 -63.42 4.96
CA ASN A 7 70.98 -62.48 3.92
C ASN A 7 71.32 -61.09 4.48
N LEU A 8 70.68 -60.67 5.56
CA LEU A 8 70.98 -59.40 6.23
C LEU A 8 72.37 -59.40 6.91
N MET A 9 72.89 -60.58 7.30
CA MET A 9 74.25 -60.72 7.84
C MET A 9 75.38 -60.73 6.79
N GLN A 10 75.07 -60.80 5.50
CA GLN A 10 76.08 -60.78 4.43
C GLN A 10 76.34 -59.38 3.85
N ILE A 11 75.62 -58.37 4.32
CA ILE A 11 75.82 -56.99 3.88
C ILE A 11 77.03 -56.43 4.66
N PRO A 12 78.14 -56.09 3.99
CA PRO A 12 79.30 -55.56 4.69
C PRO A 12 78.99 -54.18 5.30
N ALA A 13 79.61 -53.88 6.45
CA ALA A 13 79.24 -52.74 7.29
C ALA A 13 79.40 -51.39 6.56
N ASP A 14 80.28 -51.33 5.56
CA ASP A 14 80.52 -50.20 4.66
C ASP A 14 79.33 -49.90 3.73
N THR A 15 78.57 -50.92 3.32
CA THR A 15 77.37 -50.76 2.49
C THR A 15 76.21 -50.22 3.32
N LEU A 16 76.11 -50.63 4.59
CA LEU A 16 75.13 -50.07 5.54
C LEU A 16 75.46 -48.63 5.99
N GLN A 17 76.70 -48.19 5.76
CA GLN A 17 77.14 -46.83 6.05
C GLN A 17 76.95 -45.92 4.84
N SER A 18 77.33 -46.38 3.64
CA SER A 18 77.08 -45.65 2.39
C SER A 18 75.59 -45.48 2.08
N LEU A 19 74.77 -46.52 2.26
CA LEU A 19 73.31 -46.40 2.11
C LEU A 19 72.69 -45.44 3.15
N ARG A 20 73.30 -45.33 4.33
CA ARG A 20 72.85 -44.41 5.38
C ARG A 20 73.26 -42.98 5.06
N ASP A 21 74.48 -42.78 4.58
CA ASP A 21 74.99 -41.45 4.21
C ASP A 21 74.28 -40.93 2.95
N GLU A 22 73.98 -41.80 1.97
CA GLU A 22 73.17 -41.47 0.79
C GLU A 22 71.72 -41.10 1.15
N TRP A 23 71.11 -41.79 2.12
CA TRP A 23 69.77 -41.46 2.62
C TRP A 23 69.71 -40.19 3.49
N ILE A 24 70.82 -39.80 4.12
CA ILE A 24 70.87 -38.63 5.00
C ILE A 24 71.14 -37.33 4.20
N VAL A 25 71.76 -37.42 3.02
CA VAL A 25 72.19 -36.23 2.25
C VAL A 25 71.10 -35.59 1.37
N ASP A 26 69.97 -36.24 1.07
CA ASP A 26 68.98 -35.65 0.14
C ASP A 26 67.66 -35.18 0.78
N ARG A 27 67.47 -35.38 2.09
CA ARG A 27 66.27 -34.87 2.79
C ARG A 27 66.32 -33.35 3.00
N SER A 28 67.52 -32.78 3.23
CA SER A 28 67.68 -31.33 3.36
C SER A 28 67.36 -30.62 2.06
N ASN A 29 67.84 -31.12 0.92
CA ASN A 29 67.59 -30.53 -0.40
C ASN A 29 66.11 -30.57 -0.79
N LEU A 30 65.38 -31.63 -0.41
CA LEU A 30 63.93 -31.74 -0.62
C LEU A 30 63.14 -30.76 0.26
N ILE A 31 63.57 -30.57 1.51
CA ILE A 31 62.98 -29.57 2.42
C ILE A 31 63.30 -28.17 1.91
N ASP A 32 64.51 -27.92 1.42
CA ASP A 32 64.94 -26.65 0.88
C ASP A 32 64.26 -26.32 -0.45
N ALA A 33 64.03 -27.29 -1.35
CA ALA A 33 63.28 -27.07 -2.59
C ALA A 33 61.78 -26.80 -2.36
N VAL A 34 61.16 -27.45 -1.37
CA VAL A 34 59.78 -27.14 -0.95
C VAL A 34 59.70 -25.80 -0.23
N ASN A 35 60.74 -25.43 0.52
CA ASN A 35 60.86 -24.17 1.23
C ASN A 35 61.26 -22.99 0.30
N ASP A 36 61.92 -23.26 -0.82
CA ASP A 36 62.27 -22.31 -1.89
C ASP A 36 61.11 -22.11 -2.88
N ASN A 37 60.14 -23.04 -2.91
CA ASN A 37 58.81 -22.83 -3.50
C ASN A 37 57.90 -21.92 -2.65
N ARG A 38 58.48 -21.06 -1.81
CA ARG A 38 57.79 -19.87 -1.29
C ARG A 38 57.47 -19.00 -2.49
N MET A 39 56.20 -18.98 -2.89
CA MET A 39 55.68 -17.92 -3.76
C MET A 39 56.28 -16.59 -3.30
N PRO A 40 56.83 -15.76 -4.21
CA PRO A 40 57.49 -14.53 -3.82
C PRO A 40 56.53 -13.75 -2.92
N PRO A 41 56.98 -13.19 -1.78
CA PRO A 41 56.09 -12.63 -0.75
C PRO A 41 55.15 -11.53 -1.26
N GLN A 42 55.34 -11.06 -2.50
CA GLN A 42 54.52 -10.10 -3.20
C GLN A 42 53.24 -10.70 -3.84
N THR A 43 53.22 -11.97 -4.28
CA THR A 43 52.05 -12.57 -4.96
C THR A 43 50.95 -13.00 -4.00
N THR A 44 51.29 -13.34 -2.75
CA THR A 44 50.32 -13.69 -1.71
C THR A 44 49.42 -12.51 -1.35
N TRP A 45 49.95 -11.29 -1.31
CA TRP A 45 49.17 -10.07 -1.10
C TRP A 45 48.19 -9.80 -2.24
N LEU A 46 48.58 -10.07 -3.49
CA LEU A 46 47.70 -9.90 -4.65
C LEU A 46 46.51 -10.87 -4.62
N LEU A 47 46.75 -12.13 -4.25
CA LEU A 47 45.67 -13.12 -4.10
C LEU A 47 44.74 -12.76 -2.94
N ALA A 48 45.28 -12.28 -1.82
CA ALA A 48 44.48 -11.82 -0.69
C ALA A 48 43.62 -10.60 -1.05
N LEU A 49 44.17 -9.62 -1.77
CA LEU A 49 43.43 -8.46 -2.26
C LEU A 49 42.34 -8.85 -3.24
N LEU A 50 42.63 -9.77 -4.16
CA LEU A 50 41.64 -10.27 -5.12
C LEU A 50 40.51 -11.02 -4.42
N ALA A 51 40.82 -11.88 -3.44
CA ALA A 51 39.82 -12.54 -2.61
C ALA A 51 38.98 -11.55 -1.79
N ALA A 52 39.60 -10.52 -1.22
CA ALA A 52 38.89 -9.46 -0.52
C ALA A 52 37.96 -8.67 -1.47
N ALA A 53 38.43 -8.36 -2.68
CA ALA A 53 37.66 -7.66 -3.69
C ALA A 53 36.47 -8.49 -4.19
N THR A 54 36.65 -9.81 -4.38
CA THR A 54 35.53 -10.69 -4.77
C THR A 54 34.50 -10.81 -3.67
N VAL A 55 34.91 -10.98 -2.41
CA VAL A 55 34.01 -11.00 -1.25
C VAL A 55 33.26 -9.67 -1.13
N LEU A 56 33.96 -8.54 -1.28
CA LEU A 56 33.35 -7.21 -1.24
C LEU A 56 32.33 -7.02 -2.37
N LEU A 57 32.67 -7.41 -3.61
CA LEU A 57 31.77 -7.34 -4.77
C LEU A 57 30.52 -8.19 -4.54
N LEU A 58 30.69 -9.41 -4.02
CA LEU A 58 29.59 -10.34 -3.74
C LEU A 58 28.71 -9.81 -2.60
N ALA A 59 29.29 -9.20 -1.57
CA ALA A 59 28.53 -8.52 -0.52
C ALA A 59 27.71 -7.33 -1.06
N LEU A 60 28.28 -6.54 -1.98
CA LEU A 60 27.58 -5.41 -2.60
C LEU A 60 26.43 -5.85 -3.50
N THR A 61 26.61 -6.91 -4.31
CA THR A 61 25.54 -7.44 -5.16
C THR A 61 24.42 -8.06 -4.34
N LEU A 62 24.74 -8.81 -3.27
CA LEU A 62 23.75 -9.33 -2.33
C LEU A 62 22.99 -8.21 -1.61
N ARG A 63 23.67 -7.15 -1.17
CA ARG A 63 23.01 -5.98 -0.57
C ARG A 63 22.03 -5.33 -1.54
N ARG A 64 22.44 -5.10 -2.79
CA ARG A 64 21.55 -4.54 -3.82
C ARG A 64 20.35 -5.44 -4.09
N PHE A 65 20.58 -6.75 -4.21
CA PHE A 65 19.52 -7.73 -4.42
C PHE A 65 18.51 -7.76 -3.28
N MET A 66 18.99 -7.70 -2.04
CA MET A 66 18.14 -7.64 -0.84
C MET A 66 17.32 -6.35 -0.78
N LEU A 67 17.93 -5.20 -1.09
CA LEU A 67 17.22 -3.91 -1.15
C LEU A 67 16.14 -3.91 -2.22
N GLN A 68 16.46 -4.37 -3.44
CA GLN A 68 15.47 -4.47 -4.52
C GLN A 68 14.31 -5.40 -4.15
N ARG A 69 14.59 -6.53 -3.47
CA ARG A 69 13.53 -7.43 -2.99
C ARG A 69 12.66 -6.79 -1.93
N ARG A 70 13.24 -6.00 -1.02
CA ARG A 70 12.48 -5.26 0.00
C ARG A 70 11.57 -4.21 -0.64
N GLU A 71 12.13 -3.36 -1.51
CA GLU A 71 11.35 -2.34 -2.23
C GLU A 71 10.22 -2.96 -3.04
N LYS A 72 10.47 -4.08 -3.74
CA LYS A 72 9.44 -4.75 -4.52
C LYS A 72 8.32 -5.30 -3.64
N ARG A 73 8.65 -5.92 -2.50
CA ARG A 73 7.66 -6.43 -1.54
C ARG A 73 6.84 -5.30 -0.93
N GLU A 74 7.48 -4.23 -0.48
CA GLU A 74 6.79 -3.06 0.06
C GLU A 74 5.87 -2.43 -0.98
N ARG A 75 6.32 -2.29 -2.24
CA ARG A 75 5.47 -1.80 -3.33
C ARG A 75 4.28 -2.71 -3.61
N GLU A 76 4.49 -4.02 -3.64
CA GLU A 76 3.40 -5.00 -3.86
C GLU A 76 2.40 -4.97 -2.70
N GLU A 77 2.86 -4.88 -1.46
CA GLU A 77 2.02 -4.76 -0.26
C GLU A 77 1.22 -3.46 -0.27
N LEU A 78 1.87 -2.34 -0.59
CA LEU A 78 1.21 -1.03 -0.73
C LEU A 78 0.18 -1.04 -1.85
N GLU A 79 0.51 -1.62 -3.01
CA GLU A 79 -0.45 -1.76 -4.12
C GLU A 79 -1.63 -2.66 -3.74
N GLN A 80 -1.39 -3.77 -3.06
CA GLN A 80 -2.47 -4.64 -2.60
C GLN A 80 -3.36 -3.94 -1.58
N ALA A 81 -2.77 -3.26 -0.59
CA ALA A 81 -3.51 -2.49 0.41
C ALA A 81 -4.35 -1.40 -0.27
N ARG A 82 -3.76 -0.66 -1.22
CA ARG A 82 -4.46 0.35 -2.02
C ARG A 82 -5.62 -0.27 -2.81
N ARG A 83 -5.39 -1.36 -3.55
CA ARG A 83 -6.45 -2.02 -4.33
C ARG A 83 -7.60 -2.52 -3.46
N ARG A 84 -7.30 -3.04 -2.26
CA ARG A 84 -8.32 -3.44 -1.28
C ARG A 84 -9.14 -2.24 -0.81
N ALA A 85 -8.47 -1.17 -0.39
CA ALA A 85 -9.14 0.07 0.04
C ALA A 85 -10.02 0.66 -1.08
N GLU A 86 -9.52 0.72 -2.30
CA GLU A 86 -10.30 1.19 -3.45
C GLU A 86 -11.49 0.27 -3.76
N ALA A 87 -11.33 -1.05 -3.64
CA ALA A 87 -12.43 -2.00 -3.86
C ALA A 87 -13.53 -1.84 -2.81
N GLU A 88 -13.17 -1.71 -1.54
CA GLU A 88 -14.12 -1.40 -0.47
C GLU A 88 -14.85 -0.08 -0.70
N ASN A 89 -14.11 0.96 -1.10
CA ASN A 89 -14.72 2.26 -1.36
C ASN A 89 -15.69 2.20 -2.53
N ARG A 90 -15.31 1.56 -3.64
CA ARG A 90 -16.21 1.34 -4.79
C ARG A 90 -17.46 0.55 -4.40
N MET A 91 -17.35 -0.48 -3.56
CA MET A 91 -18.51 -1.23 -3.10
C MET A 91 -19.44 -0.36 -2.24
N LYS A 92 -18.89 0.42 -1.30
CA LYS A 92 -19.66 1.37 -0.49
C LYS A 92 -20.40 2.37 -1.36
N SER A 93 -19.71 3.04 -2.28
CA SER A 93 -20.33 4.04 -3.16
C SER A 93 -21.41 3.42 -4.05
N LYS A 94 -21.18 2.23 -4.62
CA LYS A 94 -22.16 1.54 -5.47
C LYS A 94 -23.40 1.13 -4.66
N PHE A 95 -23.20 0.56 -3.48
CA PHE A 95 -24.30 0.17 -2.59
C PHE A 95 -25.16 1.38 -2.22
N LEU A 96 -24.53 2.47 -1.76
CA LEU A 96 -25.23 3.71 -1.39
C LEU A 96 -25.98 4.31 -2.58
N ALA A 97 -25.36 4.38 -3.76
CA ALA A 97 -26.00 4.93 -4.95
C ALA A 97 -27.24 4.13 -5.37
N THR A 98 -27.14 2.79 -5.39
CA THR A 98 -28.25 1.90 -5.76
C THR A 98 -29.37 1.98 -4.73
N VAL A 99 -29.08 1.79 -3.45
CA VAL A 99 -30.10 1.78 -2.40
C VAL A 99 -30.81 3.14 -2.30
N SER A 100 -30.07 4.25 -2.48
CA SER A 100 -30.68 5.58 -2.48
C SER A 100 -31.66 5.80 -3.64
N HIS A 101 -31.34 5.30 -4.83
CA HIS A 101 -32.26 5.36 -5.96
C HIS A 101 -33.50 4.50 -5.76
N GLU A 102 -33.32 3.28 -5.25
CA GLU A 102 -34.41 2.33 -5.00
C GLU A 102 -35.34 2.81 -3.86
N LEU A 103 -34.81 3.52 -2.86
CA LEU A 103 -35.59 4.07 -1.74
C LEU A 103 -36.31 5.39 -2.09
N ARG A 104 -35.82 6.16 -3.07
CA ARG A 104 -36.45 7.43 -3.49
C ARG A 104 -37.88 7.23 -3.98
N THR A 105 -38.10 6.21 -4.81
CA THR A 105 -39.41 5.91 -5.40
C THR A 105 -40.49 5.57 -4.36
N PRO A 106 -40.29 4.60 -3.44
CA PRO A 106 -41.27 4.32 -2.40
C PRO A 106 -41.45 5.49 -1.43
N MET A 107 -40.39 6.27 -1.15
CA MET A 107 -40.50 7.47 -0.31
C MET A 107 -41.38 8.55 -0.93
N HIS A 108 -41.25 8.82 -2.23
CA HIS A 108 -42.15 9.73 -2.92
C HIS A 108 -43.60 9.24 -2.93
N ALA A 109 -43.83 7.93 -3.04
CA ALA A 109 -45.17 7.35 -2.94
C ALA A 109 -45.78 7.58 -1.55
N ILE A 110 -45.01 7.34 -0.47
CA ILE A 110 -45.44 7.61 0.91
C ILE A 110 -45.75 9.09 1.12
N LEU A 111 -44.87 9.99 0.64
CA LEU A 111 -45.11 11.44 0.73
C LEU A 111 -46.38 11.86 -0.01
N GLY A 112 -46.61 11.34 -1.23
CA GLY A 112 -47.82 11.65 -1.99
C GLY A 112 -49.11 11.17 -1.29
N LEU A 113 -49.08 9.98 -0.67
CA LEU A 113 -50.19 9.47 0.13
C LEU A 113 -50.46 10.33 1.38
N LEU A 114 -49.40 10.72 2.09
CA LEU A 114 -49.51 11.61 3.24
C LEU A 114 -50.05 12.99 2.85
N GLU A 115 -49.65 13.51 1.69
CA GLU A 115 -50.11 14.81 1.17
C GLU A 115 -51.60 14.79 0.76
N LEU A 116 -52.09 13.64 0.29
CA LEU A 116 -53.52 13.41 0.03
C LEU A 116 -54.34 13.36 1.33
N GLU A 117 -53.84 12.67 2.34
CA GLU A 117 -54.52 12.59 3.65
C GLU A 117 -54.44 13.94 4.40
N LEU A 118 -53.38 14.74 4.20
CA LEU A 118 -53.28 16.09 4.77
C LEU A 118 -54.36 17.04 4.25
N LYS A 119 -54.88 16.79 3.04
CA LYS A 119 -55.94 17.59 2.42
C LYS A 119 -57.34 17.25 2.92
N ARG A 120 -57.52 16.15 3.65
CA ARG A 120 -58.81 15.80 4.28
C ARG A 120 -59.00 16.60 5.57
N GLN A 121 -60.23 17.06 5.79
CA GLN A 121 -60.59 17.77 7.02
C GLN A 121 -61.54 16.91 7.88
N PRO A 122 -61.27 16.77 9.18
CA PRO A 122 -60.05 17.18 9.86
C PRO A 122 -58.86 16.26 9.53
N ALA A 123 -57.66 16.83 9.37
CA ALA A 123 -56.44 16.04 9.22
C ALA A 123 -56.05 15.44 10.58
N PRO A 124 -55.58 14.18 10.65
CA PRO A 124 -55.11 13.59 11.91
C PRO A 124 -53.91 14.38 12.47
N GLU A 125 -53.88 14.65 13.78
CA GLU A 125 -52.84 15.47 14.42
C GLU A 125 -51.41 14.97 14.20
N GLY A 126 -51.20 13.66 14.00
CA GLY A 126 -49.88 13.07 13.75
C GLY A 126 -49.42 13.12 12.28
N LEU A 127 -50.33 13.38 11.34
CA LEU A 127 -50.06 13.27 9.90
C LEU A 127 -49.02 14.31 9.40
N PRO A 128 -49.07 15.59 9.83
CA PRO A 128 -48.05 16.59 9.45
C PRO A 128 -46.65 16.25 9.96
N VAL A 129 -46.56 15.65 11.16
CA VAL A 129 -45.30 15.23 11.77
C VAL A 129 -44.67 14.06 11.00
N ILE A 130 -45.50 13.09 10.59
CA ILE A 130 -45.05 11.95 9.78
C ILE A 130 -44.57 12.43 8.40
N TYR A 131 -45.30 13.36 7.76
CA TYR A 131 -44.90 13.96 6.48
C TYR A 131 -43.54 14.68 6.58
N SER A 132 -43.37 15.54 7.59
CA SER A 132 -42.11 16.25 7.84
C SER A 132 -40.93 15.29 8.06
N SER A 133 -41.15 14.22 8.83
CA SER A 133 -40.13 13.20 9.09
C SER A 133 -39.75 12.41 7.84
N ALA A 134 -40.74 12.02 7.03
CA ALA A 134 -40.54 11.35 5.75
C ALA A 134 -39.76 12.23 4.76
N SER A 135 -40.09 13.52 4.69
CA SER A 135 -39.40 14.49 3.84
C SER A 135 -37.93 14.67 4.28
N SER A 136 -37.69 14.77 5.59
CA SER A 136 -36.34 14.88 6.16
C SER A 136 -35.48 13.64 5.87
N LEU A 137 -36.06 12.44 5.97
CA LEU A 137 -35.38 11.19 5.64
C LEU A 137 -34.98 11.13 4.16
N LEU A 138 -35.85 11.59 3.27
CA LEU A 138 -35.58 11.65 1.84
C LEU A 138 -34.43 12.62 1.52
N ASN A 139 -34.37 13.77 2.21
CA ASN A 139 -33.26 14.70 2.06
C ASN A 139 -31.93 14.09 2.52
N LEU A 140 -31.92 13.46 3.70
CA LEU A 140 -30.74 12.72 4.19
C LEU A 140 -30.27 11.65 3.20
N LEU A 141 -31.20 10.94 2.57
CA LEU A 141 -30.89 9.94 1.57
C LEU A 141 -30.27 10.55 0.30
N ASN A 142 -30.77 11.71 -0.13
CA ASN A 142 -30.20 12.44 -1.26
C ASN A 142 -28.79 12.97 -0.95
N ASP A 143 -28.59 13.54 0.24
CA ASP A 143 -27.29 14.06 0.69
C ASP A 143 -26.23 12.94 0.75
N LEU A 144 -26.62 11.74 1.16
CA LEU A 144 -25.75 10.56 1.19
C LEU A 144 -25.28 10.15 -0.21
N GLN A 145 -26.15 10.30 -1.22
CA GLN A 145 -25.80 10.03 -2.62
C GLN A 145 -24.82 11.06 -3.17
N ASP A 146 -25.02 12.33 -2.84
CA ASP A 146 -24.11 13.41 -3.26
C ASP A 146 -22.75 13.30 -2.56
N HIS A 147 -22.74 12.90 -1.28
CA HIS A 147 -21.51 12.58 -0.55
C HIS A 147 -20.73 11.43 -1.21
N ALA A 148 -21.40 10.36 -1.65
CA ALA A 148 -20.74 9.25 -2.35
C ALA A 148 -20.12 9.68 -3.71
N ARG A 149 -20.71 10.67 -4.39
CA ARG A 149 -20.15 11.25 -5.63
C ARG A 149 -18.94 12.15 -5.37
N LEU A 150 -18.97 12.91 -4.26
CA LEU A 150 -17.85 13.73 -3.80
C LEU A 150 -16.62 12.87 -3.45
N GLU A 151 -16.82 11.83 -2.64
CA GLU A 151 -15.76 10.89 -2.21
C GLU A 151 -15.06 10.19 -3.39
N THR A 152 -15.81 9.93 -4.46
CA THR A 152 -15.26 9.29 -5.68
C THR A 152 -14.69 10.27 -6.69
N GLY A 153 -14.78 11.58 -6.44
CA GLY A 153 -14.41 12.62 -7.39
C GLY A 153 -15.27 12.65 -8.67
N SER A 154 -16.43 11.99 -8.66
CA SER A 154 -17.33 11.87 -9.81
C SER A 154 -18.37 13.00 -9.90
N LEU A 155 -18.39 13.90 -8.92
CA LEU A 155 -19.26 15.08 -8.94
C LEU A 155 -18.84 16.01 -10.08
N THR A 156 -19.69 16.12 -11.09
CA THR A 156 -19.49 17.04 -12.22
C THR A 156 -20.37 18.26 -12.05
N LEU A 157 -19.74 19.44 -12.00
CA LEU A 157 -20.46 20.71 -11.99
C LEU A 157 -20.92 21.03 -13.41
N ALA A 158 -22.21 21.34 -13.56
CA ALA A 158 -22.79 21.79 -14.81
C ALA A 158 -23.15 23.28 -14.69
N PRO A 159 -22.19 24.20 -14.87
CA PRO A 159 -22.46 25.63 -14.77
C PRO A 159 -23.50 26.03 -15.81
N LYS A 160 -24.56 26.69 -15.34
CA LYS A 160 -25.63 27.24 -16.17
C LYS A 160 -25.93 28.67 -15.74
N PRO A 161 -26.35 29.55 -16.66
CA PRO A 161 -26.86 30.86 -16.29
C PRO A 161 -28.00 30.70 -15.29
N VAL A 162 -27.87 31.35 -14.14
CA VAL A 162 -28.89 31.40 -13.10
C VAL A 162 -29.31 32.86 -12.94
N ALA A 163 -30.62 33.10 -13.01
CA ALA A 163 -31.19 34.39 -12.65
C ALA A 163 -31.15 34.51 -11.11
N LEU A 164 -30.20 35.28 -10.60
CA LEU A 164 -29.90 35.35 -9.18
C LEU A 164 -31.06 35.97 -8.39
N ARG A 165 -31.75 36.97 -8.97
CA ARG A 165 -32.93 37.61 -8.35
C ARG A 165 -34.08 36.63 -8.06
N PRO A 166 -34.63 35.88 -9.04
CA PRO A 166 -35.62 34.84 -8.77
C PRO A 166 -35.13 33.78 -7.79
N TRP A 167 -33.84 33.42 -7.86
CA TRP A 167 -33.27 32.38 -7.00
C TRP A 167 -33.22 32.82 -5.53
N VAL A 168 -32.76 34.04 -5.26
CA VAL A 168 -32.73 34.65 -3.92
C VAL A 168 -34.14 34.87 -3.38
N ALA A 169 -35.09 35.32 -4.21
CA ALA A 169 -36.50 35.46 -3.81
C ALA A 169 -37.11 34.11 -3.40
N ARG A 170 -36.70 33.03 -4.07
CA ARG A 170 -37.15 31.67 -3.74
C ARG A 170 -36.63 31.19 -2.39
N ILE A 171 -35.41 31.58 -2.00
CA ILE A 171 -34.87 31.31 -0.67
C ILE A 171 -35.70 32.02 0.39
N ASP A 172 -36.01 33.31 0.21
CA ASP A 172 -36.86 34.05 1.16
C ASP A 172 -38.23 33.36 1.34
N ALA A 173 -38.89 33.00 0.23
CA ALA A 173 -40.17 32.30 0.26
C ALA A 173 -40.11 30.91 0.93
N LEU A 174 -38.97 30.22 0.85
CA LEU A 174 -38.79 28.90 1.46
C LEU A 174 -38.60 28.99 2.98
N TYR A 175 -37.80 29.95 3.45
CA TYR A 175 -37.38 30.03 4.85
C TYR A 175 -38.25 30.94 5.71
N ARG A 176 -38.91 31.95 5.13
CA ARG A 176 -39.80 32.87 5.85
C ARG A 176 -40.94 32.15 6.58
N PRO A 177 -41.60 31.10 6.04
CA PRO A 177 -42.59 30.30 6.77
C PRO A 177 -42.00 29.49 7.93
N LEU A 178 -40.73 29.07 7.86
CA LEU A 178 -40.08 28.25 8.90
C LEU A 178 -39.77 29.03 10.17
N ILE A 179 -39.71 30.36 10.07
CA ILE A 179 -39.46 31.26 11.20
C ILE A 179 -40.71 31.32 12.10
N GLY A 180 -41.91 31.26 11.50
CA GLY A 180 -43.18 31.30 12.25
C GLY A 180 -43.24 32.49 13.19
N ASP A 181 -43.67 32.25 14.44
CA ASP A 181 -43.79 33.27 15.49
C ASP A 181 -42.51 33.45 16.33
N ARG A 182 -41.38 32.90 15.89
CA ARG A 182 -40.12 33.08 16.62
C ARG A 182 -39.69 34.55 16.57
N PRO A 183 -39.08 35.10 17.63
CA PRO A 183 -38.59 36.48 17.67
C PRO A 183 -37.30 36.65 16.85
N LEU A 184 -37.35 36.29 15.57
CA LEU A 184 -36.24 36.30 14.63
C LEU A 184 -36.66 37.08 13.38
N THR A 185 -35.80 37.99 12.92
CA THR A 185 -36.04 38.76 11.71
C THR A 185 -35.18 38.23 10.57
N LEU A 186 -35.82 37.75 9.49
CA LEU A 186 -35.14 37.38 8.25
C LEU A 186 -35.17 38.56 7.27
N SER A 187 -33.98 39.06 6.97
CA SER A 187 -33.75 40.07 5.94
C SER A 187 -33.01 39.40 4.77
N VAL A 188 -33.57 39.52 3.57
CA VAL A 188 -32.96 39.05 2.33
C VAL A 188 -32.75 40.27 1.45
N VAL A 189 -31.48 40.61 1.19
CA VAL A 189 -31.09 41.77 0.39
C VAL A 189 -30.33 41.26 -0.83
N ALA A 190 -30.82 41.61 -2.01
CA ALA A 190 -30.14 41.39 -3.27
C ALA A 190 -29.64 42.74 -3.80
N ASP A 191 -28.38 42.79 -4.24
CA ASP A 191 -27.82 44.00 -4.86
C ASP A 191 -28.62 44.33 -6.14
N PRO A 192 -29.10 45.58 -6.31
CA PRO A 192 -29.82 45.97 -7.51
C PRO A 192 -29.02 45.82 -8.81
N ALA A 193 -27.68 45.77 -8.75
CA ALA A 193 -26.81 45.53 -9.90
C ALA A 193 -26.73 44.06 -10.34
N LEU A 194 -27.33 43.12 -9.59
CA LEU A 194 -27.35 41.71 -9.97
C LEU A 194 -28.22 41.48 -11.23
N PRO A 195 -27.72 40.70 -12.22
CA PRO A 195 -28.45 40.31 -13.41
C PRO A 195 -29.62 39.37 -13.12
#